data_AF-J3L038-F1
#
_entry.id   AF-J3L038-F1
#
_cell.length_a   1.000
_cell.length_b   1.000
_cell.length_c   1.000
_cell.angle_alpha   90.00
_cell.angle_beta   90.00
_cell.angle_gamma   90.00
#
_symmetry.space_group_name_H-M   'P 1'
#
loop_
_entity.id
_entity.type
_entity.pdbx_description
1 polymer ?
#
loop_
_entity_poly.entity_id
_entity_poly.type
_entity_poly.pdbx_seq_one_letter_code
_entity_poly.pdbx_strand_id
1 'polypeptide(L)'
;ISNANRGSSYDFLIDKFKSKLSSLRANKLSHAGRLALIKSVFSSIPVYYMSHILLSKNLIPKLTSIIRKFWWKGALNDTDKTGICFPGLGIRDLQMVNKSLIIQTTWRILTNPDDLLSQVLKGKYFPHTSFWKSPVHIPKSHTWSSI
;
A
#
# COMPACT_ATOMS: atom_id res chain seq x y z
N ILE A 1 -3.16 20.78 3.23
CA ILE A 1 -3.32 20.11 1.91
C ILE A 1 -4.43 19.08 2.04
N SER A 2 -5.57 19.35 1.39
CA SER A 2 -6.84 18.64 1.50
C SER A 2 -6.78 17.22 0.93
N ASN A 3 -7.69 16.36 1.39
CA ASN A 3 -7.83 14.95 0.98
C ASN A 3 -7.90 14.71 -0.55
N ALA A 4 -8.28 15.73 -1.33
CA ALA A 4 -8.42 15.64 -2.79
C ALA A 4 -7.09 15.45 -3.53
N ASN A 5 -5.99 16.09 -3.08
CA ASN A 5 -4.66 15.94 -3.71
C ASN A 5 -3.93 14.64 -3.35
N ARG A 6 -4.51 13.81 -2.46
CA ARG A 6 -3.98 12.49 -2.12
C ARG A 6 -4.23 11.46 -3.21
N GLY A 7 -5.10 11.71 -4.19
CA GLY A 7 -5.35 10.77 -5.29
C GLY A 7 -4.24 10.79 -6.33
N SER A 8 -3.90 11.98 -6.81
CA SER A 8 -2.93 12.23 -7.89
C SER A 8 -1.47 12.01 -7.47
N SER A 9 -1.14 12.24 -6.20
CA SER A 9 0.22 12.11 -5.69
C SER A 9 0.78 10.68 -5.75
N TYR A 10 -0.05 9.65 -5.94
CA TYR A 10 0.39 8.25 -5.99
C TYR A 10 0.16 7.57 -7.35
N ASP A 11 -0.12 8.34 -8.40
CA ASP A 11 -0.21 7.78 -9.76
C ASP A 11 1.12 7.14 -10.19
N PHE A 12 2.26 7.68 -9.73
CA PHE A 12 3.59 7.07 -9.92
C PHE A 12 3.66 5.62 -9.40
N LEU A 13 2.90 5.29 -8.35
CA LEU A 13 2.90 3.98 -7.73
C LEU A 13 2.11 3.00 -8.60
N ILE A 14 1.00 3.46 -9.18
CA ILE A 14 0.23 2.71 -10.18
C ILE A 14 1.11 2.42 -11.40
N ASP A 15 1.85 3.41 -11.89
CA ASP A 15 2.70 3.27 -13.07
C ASP A 15 3.87 2.31 -12.82
N LYS A 16 4.50 2.39 -11.64
CA LYS A 16 5.54 1.44 -11.22
C LYS A 16 5.01 0.01 -11.16
N PHE A 17 3.78 -0.16 -10.66
CA PHE A 17 3.10 -1.45 -10.65
C PHE A 17 2.83 -1.99 -12.04
N LYS A 18 2.24 -1.16 -12.92
CA LYS A 18 1.97 -1.52 -14.31
C LYS A 18 3.25 -1.87 -15.04
N SER A 19 4.30 -1.07 -14.90
CA SER A 19 5.62 -1.30 -15.51
C SER A 19 6.23 -2.63 -15.07
N LYS A 20 6.19 -2.96 -13.77
CA LYS A 20 6.70 -4.25 -13.29
C LYS A 20 5.88 -5.42 -13.82
N LEU A 21 4.55 -5.32 -13.78
CA LEU A 21 3.67 -6.38 -14.31
C LEU A 21 3.79 -6.52 -15.84
N SER A 22 3.96 -5.44 -16.59
CA SER A 22 4.07 -5.47 -18.05
C SER A 22 5.45 -5.90 -18.54
N SER A 23 6.53 -5.56 -17.82
CA SER A 23 7.89 -6.03 -18.12
C SER A 23 8.01 -7.55 -18.03
N LEU A 24 7.15 -8.17 -17.21
CA LEU A 24 7.11 -9.61 -17.01
C LEU A 24 6.15 -10.19 -18.06
N ARG A 25 6.68 -11.01 -18.97
CA ARG A 25 5.93 -11.63 -20.09
C ARG A 25 4.82 -12.55 -19.57
N ALA A 26 3.69 -11.98 -19.19
CA ALA A 26 2.61 -12.72 -18.56
C ALA A 26 1.81 -13.60 -19.54
N ASN A 27 1.98 -13.37 -20.85
CA ASN A 27 1.56 -14.29 -21.90
C ASN A 27 2.34 -15.61 -21.92
N LYS A 28 3.52 -15.69 -21.30
CA LYS A 28 4.32 -16.94 -21.20
C LYS A 28 4.13 -17.67 -19.86
N LEU A 29 3.32 -17.12 -18.95
CA LEU A 29 3.12 -17.67 -17.62
C LEU A 29 1.79 -18.43 -17.53
N SER A 30 1.83 -19.60 -16.89
CA SER A 30 0.64 -20.33 -16.46
C SER A 30 -0.15 -19.51 -15.43
N HIS A 31 -1.43 -19.86 -15.19
CA HIS A 31 -2.24 -19.21 -14.14
C HIS A 31 -1.57 -19.26 -12.76
N ALA A 32 -0.92 -20.36 -12.41
CA ALA A 32 -0.14 -20.50 -11.18
C ALA A 32 1.07 -19.56 -11.16
N GLY A 33 1.81 -19.46 -12.27
CA GLY A 33 2.93 -18.53 -12.41
C GLY A 33 2.51 -17.07 -12.29
N ARG A 34 1.37 -16.69 -12.87
CA ARG A 34 0.79 -15.34 -12.72
C ARG A 34 0.41 -15.05 -11.28
N LEU A 35 -0.17 -16.01 -10.56
CA LEU A 35 -0.51 -15.85 -9.15
C LEU A 35 0.74 -15.68 -8.27
N ALA A 36 1.77 -16.48 -8.49
CA ALA A 36 3.05 -16.35 -7.77
C ALA A 36 3.69 -14.99 -8.04
N LEU A 37 3.65 -14.52 -9.29
CA LEU A 37 4.16 -13.21 -9.68
C LEU A 37 3.41 -12.07 -8.98
N ILE A 38 2.07 -12.11 -9.00
CA ILE A 38 1.24 -11.14 -8.29
C ILE A 38 1.65 -11.12 -6.82
N LYS A 39 1.71 -12.28 -6.15
CA LYS A 39 2.10 -12.36 -4.74
C LYS A 39 3.48 -11.74 -4.50
N SER A 40 4.47 -12.01 -5.34
CA SER A 40 5.82 -11.43 -5.22
C SER A 40 5.85 -9.89 -5.40
N VAL A 41 5.20 -9.38 -6.44
CA VAL A 41 5.13 -7.93 -6.70
C VAL A 41 4.32 -7.21 -5.61
N PHE A 42 3.24 -7.82 -5.14
CA PHE A 42 2.44 -7.31 -4.03
C PHE A 42 3.13 -7.40 -2.68
N SER A 43 4.01 -8.37 -2.46
CA SER A 43 4.77 -8.44 -1.22
C SER A 43 5.90 -7.40 -1.16
N SER A 44 6.39 -6.91 -2.31
CA SER A 44 7.56 -6.03 -2.37
C SER A 44 7.20 -4.55 -2.49
N ILE A 45 6.39 -4.17 -3.48
CA ILE A 45 6.16 -2.76 -3.81
C ILE A 45 5.13 -2.10 -2.90
N PRO A 46 3.88 -2.59 -2.81
CA PRO A 46 2.85 -1.89 -2.05
C PRO A 46 3.07 -2.04 -0.56
N VAL A 47 3.57 -3.18 -0.06
CA VAL A 47 3.85 -3.39 1.38
C VAL A 47 4.81 -2.35 1.91
N TYR A 48 5.86 -2.02 1.15
CA TYR A 48 6.79 -0.94 1.50
C TYR A 48 6.04 0.38 1.72
N TYR A 49 5.29 0.87 0.72
CA TYR A 49 4.57 2.13 0.84
C TYR A 49 3.41 2.07 1.86
N MET A 50 2.72 0.93 1.94
CA MET A 50 1.59 0.69 2.85
C MET A 50 2.01 0.63 4.32
N SER A 51 3.26 0.26 4.62
CA SER A 51 3.76 0.23 6.00
C SER A 51 3.95 1.63 6.59
N HIS A 52 4.10 2.63 5.73
CA HIS A 52 4.38 4.01 6.13
C HIS A 52 3.24 4.97 5.82
N ILE A 53 2.35 4.66 4.87
CA ILE A 53 1.33 5.58 4.36
C ILE A 53 -0.02 4.87 4.24
N LEU A 54 -1.08 5.53 4.72
CA LEU A 54 -2.45 5.12 4.47
C LEU A 54 -2.82 5.46 3.02
N LEU A 55 -3.02 4.44 2.19
CA LEU A 55 -3.36 4.64 0.79
C LEU A 55 -4.79 5.20 0.65
N SER A 56 -4.97 6.07 -0.34
CA SER A 56 -6.29 6.63 -0.63
C SER A 56 -7.28 5.53 -1.01
N LYS A 57 -8.53 5.68 -0.55
CA LYS A 57 -9.65 4.78 -0.86
C LYS A 57 -9.88 4.63 -2.37
N ASN A 58 -9.42 5.58 -3.18
CA ASN A 58 -9.55 5.56 -4.64
C ASN A 58 -8.41 4.80 -5.35
N LEU A 59 -7.25 4.62 -4.70
CA LEU A 59 -6.09 3.95 -5.28
C LEU A 59 -6.14 2.44 -5.11
N ILE A 60 -6.62 1.99 -3.96
CA ILE A 60 -6.82 0.57 -3.65
C ILE A 60 -7.66 -0.13 -4.73
N PRO A 61 -8.87 0.33 -5.10
CA PRO A 61 -9.67 -0.33 -6.13
C PRO A 61 -9.00 -0.29 -7.51
N LYS A 62 -8.26 0.77 -7.85
CA LYS A 62 -7.47 0.85 -9.09
C LYS A 62 -6.38 -0.23 -9.14
N LEU A 63 -5.58 -0.36 -8.08
CA LEU A 63 -4.55 -1.40 -7.95
C LEU A 63 -5.17 -2.80 -8.03
N THR A 64 -6.23 -3.01 -7.27
CA THR A 64 -7.00 -4.26 -7.24
C THR A 64 -7.52 -4.62 -8.64
N SER A 65 -8.01 -3.64 -9.42
CA SER A 65 -8.45 -3.85 -10.81
C SER A 65 -7.29 -4.28 -11.72
N ILE A 66 -6.13 -3.65 -11.60
CA ILE A 66 -4.92 -4.01 -12.38
C ILE A 66 -4.51 -5.46 -12.10
N ILE A 67 -4.55 -5.91 -10.84
CA ILE A 67 -4.29 -7.31 -10.46
C ILE A 67 -5.26 -8.24 -11.15
N ARG A 68 -6.57 -7.94 -11.06
CA ARG A 68 -7.62 -8.79 -11.65
C ARG A 68 -7.42 -8.92 -13.15
N LYS A 69 -7.16 -7.80 -13.84
CA LYS A 69 -6.88 -7.78 -15.29
C LYS A 69 -5.66 -8.63 -15.63
N PHE A 70 -4.57 -8.46 -14.88
CA PHE A 70 -3.32 -9.20 -15.10
C PHE A 70 -3.48 -10.71 -14.88
N TRP A 71 -4.17 -11.12 -13.81
CA TRP A 71 -4.38 -12.53 -13.48
C TRP A 71 -5.15 -13.27 -14.59
N TRP A 72 -6.25 -12.67 -15.08
CA TRP A 72 -7.11 -13.29 -16.08
C TRP A 72 -6.46 -13.36 -17.47
N LYS A 73 -5.92 -12.26 -17.98
CA LYS A 73 -5.51 -12.18 -19.39
C LYS A 73 -4.01 -12.33 -19.63
N GLY A 74 -3.17 -12.12 -18.62
CA GLY A 74 -1.71 -12.04 -18.82
C GLY A 74 -1.27 -10.81 -19.63
N ALA A 75 -2.20 -9.94 -20.02
CA ALA A 75 -1.95 -8.65 -20.67
C ALA A 75 -2.95 -7.62 -20.12
N LEU A 76 -2.51 -6.39 -19.91
CA LEU A 76 -3.31 -5.29 -19.37
C LEU A 76 -4.24 -4.68 -20.46
N ASN A 77 -5.02 -5.50 -21.14
CA ASN A 77 -5.99 -5.06 -22.15
C ASN A 77 -7.39 -4.83 -21.54
N ASP A 78 -8.18 -3.99 -22.20
CA ASP A 78 -9.19 -3.14 -21.55
C ASP A 78 -10.61 -3.72 -21.41
N THR A 79 -10.75 -5.02 -21.15
CA THR A 79 -12.09 -5.66 -21.07
C THR A 79 -12.35 -6.30 -19.72
N ASP A 80 -13.43 -5.83 -19.09
CA ASP A 80 -13.89 -6.15 -17.74
C ASP A 80 -14.47 -7.57 -17.64
N LYS A 81 -13.69 -8.50 -17.09
CA LYS A 81 -14.22 -9.72 -16.48
C LYS A 81 -13.94 -9.67 -14.98
N THR A 82 -14.95 -9.29 -14.21
CA THR A 82 -14.88 -8.88 -12.79
C THR A 82 -15.32 -9.96 -11.80
N GLY A 83 -15.33 -11.23 -12.19
CA GLY A 83 -15.99 -12.30 -11.42
C GLY A 83 -15.12 -13.10 -10.45
N ILE A 84 -14.15 -12.52 -9.71
CA ILE A 84 -13.42 -13.28 -8.68
C ILE A 84 -13.33 -12.56 -7.33
N CYS A 85 -13.70 -13.34 -6.31
CA CYS A 85 -13.47 -13.07 -4.90
C CYS A 85 -12.00 -13.42 -4.54
N PHE A 86 -11.16 -12.40 -4.38
CA PHE A 86 -9.77 -12.53 -3.93
C PHE A 86 -9.49 -13.43 -2.70
N PRO A 87 -10.38 -13.54 -1.68
CA PRO A 87 -10.13 -14.46 -0.58
C PRO A 87 -9.96 -15.92 -1.02
N GLY A 88 -10.61 -16.37 -2.11
CA GLY A 88 -10.46 -17.74 -2.62
C GLY A 88 -9.09 -18.06 -3.24
N LEU A 89 -8.29 -17.04 -3.63
CA LEU A 89 -6.94 -17.21 -4.19
C LEU A 89 -5.82 -16.93 -3.18
N GLY A 90 -6.18 -16.61 -1.93
CA GLY A 90 -5.23 -16.17 -0.92
C GLY A 90 -4.57 -14.83 -1.25
N ILE A 91 -5.23 -13.98 -2.05
CA ILE A 91 -4.82 -12.58 -2.22
C ILE A 91 -5.62 -11.78 -1.20
N ARG A 92 -4.92 -11.13 -0.28
CA ARG A 92 -5.55 -10.36 0.80
C ARG A 92 -6.10 -9.05 0.26
N ASP A 93 -7.16 -8.55 0.89
CA ASP A 93 -7.66 -7.20 0.62
C ASP A 93 -6.59 -6.17 1.00
N LEU A 94 -6.13 -5.40 0.01
CA LEU A 94 -5.11 -4.37 0.15
C LEU A 94 -5.51 -3.30 1.17
N GLN A 95 -6.82 -3.02 1.32
CA GLN A 95 -7.28 -2.05 2.30
C GLN A 95 -7.05 -2.55 3.74
N MET A 96 -7.38 -3.82 3.99
CA MET A 96 -7.18 -4.44 5.30
C MET A 96 -5.70 -4.58 5.62
N VAL A 97 -4.89 -5.00 4.64
CA VAL A 97 -3.43 -5.11 4.79
C VAL A 97 -2.80 -3.74 5.09
N ASN A 98 -3.20 -2.68 4.39
CA ASN A 98 -2.66 -1.34 4.64
C ASN A 98 -2.99 -0.86 6.05
N LYS A 99 -4.25 -1.02 6.49
CA LYS A 99 -4.64 -0.66 7.85
C LYS A 99 -3.88 -1.47 8.91
N SER A 100 -3.77 -2.79 8.73
CA SER A 100 -3.07 -3.64 9.68
C SER A 100 -1.60 -3.28 9.80
N LEU A 101 -0.94 -2.96 8.68
CA LEU A 101 0.45 -2.55 8.66
C LEU A 101 0.66 -1.21 9.38
N ILE A 102 -0.23 -0.23 9.16
CA ILE A 102 -0.17 1.04 9.89
C ILE A 102 -0.35 0.82 11.39
N ILE A 103 -1.34 0.03 11.79
CA ILE A 103 -1.56 -0.31 13.21
C ILE A 103 -0.34 -1.00 13.80
N GLN A 104 0.27 -1.93 13.07
CA GLN A 104 1.49 -2.62 13.50
C GLN A 104 2.67 -1.63 13.65
N THR A 105 2.83 -0.69 12.73
CA THR A 105 3.85 0.36 12.81
C THR A 105 3.59 1.28 14.02
N THR A 106 2.35 1.73 14.22
CA THR A 106 1.96 2.55 15.37
C THR A 106 2.20 1.81 16.68
N TRP A 107 1.85 0.53 16.75
CA TRP A 107 2.10 -0.31 17.91
C TRP A 107 3.59 -0.42 18.21
N ARG A 108 4.44 -0.64 17.19
CA ARG A 108 5.89 -0.67 17.35
C ARG A 108 6.44 0.65 17.91
N ILE A 109 5.90 1.80 17.48
CA ILE A 109 6.29 3.10 18.01
C ILE A 109 5.97 3.23 19.50
N LEU A 110 4.83 2.66 19.93
CA LEU A 110 4.39 2.69 21.32
C LEU A 110 5.16 1.71 22.21
N THR A 111 5.43 0.49 21.73
CA THR A 111 6.08 -0.56 22.52
C THR A 111 7.60 -0.39 22.58
N ASN A 112 8.23 0.04 21.48
CA ASN A 112 9.68 0.14 21.36
C ASN A 112 10.11 1.60 21.12
N PRO A 113 10.24 2.41 22.19
CA PRO A 113 10.65 3.80 22.08
C PRO A 113 12.11 3.97 21.63
N ASP A 114 12.92 2.92 21.78
CA ASP A 114 14.35 2.92 21.41
C ASP A 114 14.62 2.65 19.93
N ASP A 115 13.58 2.28 19.15
CA ASP A 115 13.71 2.13 17.70
C ASP A 115 14.00 3.51 17.07
N LEU A 116 14.91 3.55 16.08
CA LEU A 116 15.34 4.80 15.44
C LEU A 116 14.15 5.57 14.88
N LEU A 117 13.19 4.85 14.29
CA LEU A 117 11.97 5.43 13.74
C LEU A 117 11.13 6.08 14.84
N SER A 118 11.00 5.43 16.00
CA SER A 118 10.28 5.96 17.16
C SER A 118 10.95 7.23 17.69
N GLN A 119 12.28 7.25 17.80
CA GLN A 119 13.05 8.41 18.26
C GLN A 119 12.94 9.60 17.30
N VAL A 120 13.05 9.36 16.00
CA VAL A 120 12.93 10.41 14.97
C VAL A 120 11.52 11.01 14.98
N LEU A 121 10.47 10.16 15.05
CA LEU A 121 9.09 10.63 15.10
C LEU A 121 8.79 11.38 16.40
N LYS A 122 9.27 10.89 17.54
CA LYS A 122 9.16 11.56 18.83
C LYS A 122 9.83 12.93 18.80
N GLY A 123 11.09 13.01 18.35
CA GLY A 123 11.82 14.27 18.26
C GLY A 123 11.16 15.30 17.35
N LYS A 124 10.54 14.84 16.25
CA LYS A 124 9.89 15.73 15.27
C LYS A 124 8.47 16.17 15.66
N TYR A 125 7.66 15.28 16.22
CA TYR A 125 6.22 15.51 16.38
C TYR A 125 5.77 15.68 17.84
N PHE A 126 6.45 15.04 18.79
CA PHE A 126 6.08 15.06 20.21
C PHE A 126 7.32 15.00 21.13
N PRO A 127 8.23 15.98 21.09
CA PRO A 127 9.50 15.91 21.82
C PRO A 127 9.32 15.89 23.35
N HIS A 128 8.32 16.63 23.86
CA HIS A 128 8.07 16.81 25.29
C HIS A 128 6.70 16.25 25.75
N THR A 129 5.95 15.62 24.85
CA THR A 129 4.61 15.12 25.12
C THR A 129 4.52 13.62 24.89
N SER A 130 3.51 12.97 25.47
CA SER A 130 3.20 11.58 25.11
C SER A 130 2.55 11.53 23.72
N PHE A 131 2.64 10.37 23.06
CA PHE A 131 2.03 10.14 21.74
C PHE A 131 0.55 10.58 21.68
N TRP A 132 -0.22 10.24 22.72
CA TRP A 132 -1.64 10.59 22.85
C TRP A 132 -1.93 12.08 23.03
N LYS A 133 -0.96 12.84 23.55
CA LYS A 133 -1.08 14.28 23.79
C LYS A 133 -0.32 15.09 22.74
N SER A 134 0.09 14.47 21.62
CA SER A 134 0.81 15.15 20.56
C SER A 134 -0.02 16.30 20.00
N PRO A 135 0.53 17.53 19.94
CA PRO A 135 -0.15 18.62 19.27
C PRO A 135 -0.29 18.33 17.77
N VAL A 136 -1.35 18.85 17.16
CA VAL A 136 -1.56 18.71 15.71
C VAL A 136 -0.56 19.59 14.97
N HIS A 137 0.58 19.03 14.60
CA HIS A 137 1.63 19.77 13.90
C HIS A 137 1.30 19.95 12.40
N ILE A 138 1.39 21.19 11.91
CA ILE A 138 1.26 21.53 10.48
C ILE A 138 2.59 22.18 10.03
N PRO A 139 3.24 21.72 8.94
CA PRO A 139 2.84 20.61 8.07
C PRO A 139 3.17 19.23 8.64
N LYS A 140 2.19 18.31 8.61
CA LYS A 140 2.40 16.89 8.93
C LYS A 140 2.92 16.11 7.73
N SER A 141 3.86 15.20 7.96
CA SER A 141 4.28 14.26 6.92
C SER A 141 3.14 13.31 6.57
N HIS A 142 3.19 12.70 5.39
CA HIS A 142 2.22 11.69 4.99
C HIS A 142 2.19 10.49 5.95
N THR A 143 3.34 10.15 6.53
CA THR A 143 3.48 9.05 7.47
C THR A 143 2.84 9.39 8.82
N TRP A 144 3.15 10.55 9.40
CA TRP A 144 2.53 11.01 10.64
C TRP A 144 1.03 11.32 10.49
N SER A 145 0.57 11.67 9.30
CA SER A 145 -0.87 11.80 9.04
C SER A 145 -1.60 10.45 8.94
N SER A 146 -0.88 9.35 8.78
CA SER A 146 -1.44 8.01 8.63
C SER A 146 -1.48 7.24 9.95
N ILE A 147 -0.49 7.48 10.80
CA ILE A 147 -0.39 7.03 12.20
C ILE A 147 -1.38 7.81 13.07
#